data_AF-A0A6A8LRV5-F1
#
_entry.id   AF-A0A6A8LRV5-F1
#
_cell.length_a   1.000
_cell.length_b   1.000
_cell.length_c   1.000
_cell.angle_alpha   90.00
_cell.angle_beta   90.00
_cell.angle_gamma   90.00
#
_symmetry.space_group_name_H-M   'P 1'
#
loop_
_entity.id
_entity.type
_entity.pdbx_description
1 polymer ?
#
loop_
_entity_poly.entity_id
_entity_poly.type
_entity_poly.pdbx_seq_one_letter_code
_entity_poly.pdbx_strand_id
1 'polypeptide(L)' 'RVFLKYGKGNERVISGIRRISKPGLRSYVKADAVPKVLNGLGIAILSTSEGVITDKEARAKKIGGEVIAYIW' A
#
# COMPACT_ATOMS: atom_id res chain seq x y z
N ARG A 1 -14.42 -12.53 -9.78
CA ARG A 1 -13.29 -13.09 -10.58
C ARG A 1 -12.29 -11.97 -10.79
N VAL A 2 -10.99 -12.21 -10.60
CA VAL A 2 -9.93 -11.20 -10.81
C VAL A 2 -9.16 -11.58 -12.08
N PHE A 3 -8.93 -10.62 -12.96
CA PHE A 3 -8.15 -10.80 -14.18
C PHE A 3 -6.79 -10.10 -14.01
N LEU A 4 -5.70 -10.83 -14.21
CA LEU A 4 -4.36 -10.30 -14.08
C LEU A 4 -3.97 -9.52 -15.33
N LYS A 5 -3.21 -8.43 -15.12
CA LYS A 5 -2.65 -7.62 -16.21
C LYS A 5 -1.23 -8.07 -16.51
N TYR A 6 -0.95 -8.28 -17.79
CA TYR A 6 0.37 -8.62 -18.31
C TYR A 6 0.83 -7.58 -19.34
N GLY A 7 2.14 -7.38 -19.42
CA GLY A 7 2.79 -6.52 -20.41
C GLY A 7 2.95 -7.19 -21.78
N LYS A 8 3.62 -6.49 -22.71
CA LYS A 8 4.05 -7.10 -23.98
C LYS A 8 5.03 -8.24 -23.66
N GLY A 9 4.93 -9.37 -24.36
CA GLY A 9 5.79 -10.53 -24.07
C GLY A 9 5.44 -11.31 -22.80
N ASN A 10 4.21 -11.17 -22.28
CA ASN A 10 3.72 -11.89 -21.10
C ASN A 10 4.45 -11.53 -19.78
N GLU A 11 5.00 -10.32 -19.71
CA GLU A 11 5.69 -9.83 -18.52
C GLU A 11 4.71 -9.51 -17.38
N ARG A 12 5.12 -9.79 -16.14
CA ARG A 12 4.33 -9.44 -14.95
C ARG A 12 4.37 -7.93 -14.70
N VAL A 13 3.22 -7.33 -14.47
CA VAL A 13 3.11 -5.88 -14.16
C VAL A 13 3.26 -5.62 -12.65
N ILE A 14 2.92 -6.60 -11.82
CA ILE A 14 3.13 -6.54 -10.37
C ILE A 14 4.37 -7.37 -10.05
N SER A 15 5.40 -6.72 -9.51
CA SER A 15 6.68 -7.34 -9.15
C SER A 15 6.58 -8.09 -7.82
N GLY A 16 5.80 -7.58 -6.88
CA GLY A 16 5.69 -8.09 -5.52
C GLY A 16 4.49 -7.53 -4.75
N ILE A 17 3.94 -8.37 -3.87
CA ILE A 17 2.89 -8.01 -2.91
C ILE A 17 3.35 -8.51 -1.54
N ARG A 18 3.32 -7.64 -0.53
CA ARG A 18 3.70 -8.01 0.84
C ARG A 18 2.71 -7.43 1.85
N ARG A 19 2.13 -8.31 2.67
CA ARG A 19 1.32 -7.91 3.82
C ARG A 19 2.21 -7.42 4.97
N ILE A 20 1.92 -6.24 5.49
CA ILE A 20 2.68 -5.59 6.56
C ILE A 20 1.98 -5.81 7.90
N SER A 21 0.74 -5.37 8.05
CA SER A 21 -0.04 -5.66 9.26
C SER A 21 -0.55 -7.11 9.25
N LYS A 22 -0.10 -7.90 10.21
CA LYS A 22 -0.44 -9.33 10.37
C LYS A 22 -1.08 -9.55 11.75
N PRO A 23 -1.94 -10.58 11.91
CA PRO A 23 -2.37 -11.01 13.24
C PRO A 23 -1.14 -11.29 14.12
N GLY A 24 -1.14 -10.76 15.35
CA GLY A 24 0.00 -10.82 16.27
C GLY A 24 0.91 -9.59 16.25
N LEU A 25 1.08 -8.92 15.09
CA LEU A 25 1.80 -7.65 14.99
C LEU A 25 1.08 -6.71 14.03
N ARG A 26 0.22 -5.86 14.61
CA ARG A 26 -0.48 -4.81 13.88
C ARG A 26 0.43 -3.61 13.69
N SER A 27 0.48 -3.12 12.45
CA SER A 27 1.35 -1.99 12.09
C SER A 27 0.49 -0.76 11.83
N TYR A 28 0.64 0.24 12.69
CA TYR A 28 -0.04 1.53 12.59
C TYR A 28 0.97 2.65 12.41
N VAL A 29 0.62 3.64 11.59
CA VAL A 29 1.47 4.80 11.31
C VAL A 29 0.69 6.09 11.49
N LYS A 30 1.39 7.12 12.00
CA LYS A 30 0.88 8.48 12.02
C LYS A 30 0.92 9.08 10.61
N ALA A 31 0.16 10.16 10.40
CA ALA A 31 0.10 10.89 9.13
C ALA A 31 1.48 11.30 8.59
N ASP A 32 2.36 11.78 9.47
CA ASP A 32 3.70 12.26 9.09
C ASP A 32 4.68 11.11 8.83
N ALA A 33 4.35 9.90 9.28
CA ALA A 33 5.18 8.70 9.18
C ALA A 33 4.66 7.71 8.13
N VAL A 34 3.77 8.15 7.22
CA VAL A 34 3.23 7.27 6.17
C VAL A 34 4.36 6.79 5.26
N PRO A 35 4.62 5.47 5.21
CA PRO A 35 5.79 4.90 4.55
C PRO A 35 5.74 5.12 3.04
N LYS A 36 6.91 5.27 2.41
CA LYS A 36 7.07 5.28 0.95
C LYS A 36 7.63 3.94 0.49
N VAL A 37 6.94 3.25 -0.41
CA VAL A 37 7.41 1.99 -0.98
C VAL A 37 8.30 2.30 -2.17
N LEU A 38 9.53 1.76 -2.20
CA LEU A 38 10.53 2.00 -3.25
C LEU A 38 10.67 3.48 -3.63
N ASN A 39 10.83 4.36 -2.63
CA ASN A 39 10.92 5.82 -2.82
C ASN A 39 9.74 6.45 -3.59
N GLY A 40 8.56 5.82 -3.58
CA GLY A 40 7.34 6.30 -4.23
C GLY A 40 7.02 5.66 -5.58
N LEU A 41 7.85 4.70 -6.03
CA LEU A 41 7.55 3.85 -7.19
C LEU A 41 6.49 2.80 -6.88
N GLY A 42 6.47 2.29 -5.65
CA GLY A 42 5.44 1.37 -5.17
C GLY A 42 4.29 2.09 -4.49
N ILE A 43 3.27 1.33 -4.11
CA ILE A 43 2.07 1.81 -3.41
C ILE A 43 1.97 1.11 -2.07
N ALA A 44 1.67 1.87 -1.02
CA ALA A 44 1.21 1.31 0.25
C ALA A 44 -0.31 1.50 0.38
N ILE A 45 -0.98 0.45 0.84
CA ILE A 45 -2.40 0.44 1.13
C ILE A 45 -2.58 0.65 2.63
N LEU A 46 -3.32 1.70 3.00
CA LEU A 46 -3.59 2.04 4.39
C LEU A 46 -5.09 1.96 4.68
N SER A 47 -5.44 1.38 5.83
CA SER A 47 -6.77 1.50 6.42
C SER A 47 -6.81 2.72 7.32
N THR A 48 -7.65 3.68 7.01
CA THR A 48 -7.81 4.92 7.78
C THR A 48 -9.27 5.07 8.23
N SER A 49 -9.56 6.09 9.05
CA SER A 49 -10.93 6.40 9.48
C SER A 49 -11.88 6.79 8.33
N GLU A 50 -11.34 7.25 7.20
CA GLU A 50 -12.11 7.58 5.99
C GLU A 50 -12.27 6.40 5.03
N GLY A 51 -11.69 5.23 5.38
CA GLY A 51 -11.68 4.04 4.55
C GLY A 51 -10.27 3.62 4.11
N VAL A 52 -10.22 2.74 3.10
CA VAL A 52 -8.97 2.19 2.56
C VAL A 52 -8.47 3.08 1.44
N ILE A 53 -7.32 3.73 1.66
CA ILE A 53 -6.74 4.71 0.74
C ILE A 53 -5.26 4.40 0.44
N THR A 54 -4.73 5.05 -0.59
CA THR A 54 -3.31 4.95 -0.93
C THR A 54 -2.44 5.83 -0.05
N ASP A 55 -1.16 5.52 0.04
CA ASP A 55 -0.18 6.32 0.77
C ASP A 55 -0.07 7.77 0.29
N LYS A 56 -0.27 8.00 -1.01
CA LYS A 56 -0.26 9.36 -1.58
C LYS A 56 -1.44 10.18 -1.08
N GLU A 57 -2.63 9.58 -1.10
CA GLU A 57 -3.84 10.23 -0.61
C GLU A 57 -3.79 10.45 0.91
N ALA A 58 -3.31 9.46 1.67
CA ALA A 58 -3.12 9.59 3.12
C ALA A 58 -2.19 10.74 3.49
N ARG A 59 -1.09 10.94 2.76
CA ARG A 59 -0.19 12.09 2.96
C ARG A 59 -0.83 13.42 2.56
N ALA A 60 -1.59 13.45 1.46
CA ALA A 60 -2.26 14.67 1.01
C ALA A 60 -3.32 15.14 2.03
N LYS A 61 -4.07 14.19 2.60
CA LYS A 61 -5.08 14.45 3.64
C LYS A 61 -4.50 14.58 5.05
N LYS A 62 -3.21 14.28 5.24
CA LYS A 62 -2.53 14.21 6.54
C LYS A 62 -3.24 13.28 7.54
N ILE A 63 -3.60 12.07 7.08
CA ILE A 63 -4.27 11.05 7.89
C ILE A 63 -3.36 9.83 8.04
N GLY A 64 -3.26 9.31 9.27
CA GLY A 64 -2.57 8.05 9.58
C GLY A 64 -3.52 6.86 9.62
N GLY A 65 -2.99 5.65 9.83
CA GLY A 65 -3.81 4.45 9.85
C GLY A 65 -3.03 3.15 9.96
N GLU A 66 -3.72 2.03 9.75
CA GLU A 66 -3.11 0.69 9.69
C GLU A 66 -2.48 0.46 8.32
N VAL A 67 -1.21 0.05 8.28
CA VAL A 67 -0.53 -0.29 7.04
C VAL A 67 -0.84 -1.74 6.68
N ILE A 68 -1.74 -1.95 5.72
CA ILE A 68 -2.20 -3.29 5.35
C ILE A 68 -1.13 -4.02 4.55
N ALA A 69 -0.72 -3.44 3.41
CA ALA A 69 0.16 -4.09 2.45
C ALA A 69 0.92 -3.10 1.59
N TYR A 70 2.03 -3.56 1.05
CA TYR A 70 2.85 -2.89 0.06
C TYR A 70 2.77 -3.67 -1.26
N ILE A 71 2.70 -2.93 -2.37
CA ILE A 71 2.62 -3.46 -3.73
C ILE A 71 3.65 -2.71 -4.59
N TRP A 72 4.45 -3.44 -5.36
CA TRP A 72 5.42 -2.90 -6.32
C TRP A 72 5.70 -3.89 -7.46
#